data_AF-R1EYF4-F1
#
_entry.id   AF-R1EYF4-F1
#
_cell.length_a   1.000
_cell.length_b   1.000
_cell.length_c   1.000
_cell.angle_alpha   90.00
_cell.angle_beta   90.00
_cell.angle_gamma   90.00
#
_symmetry.space_group_name_H-M   'P 1'
#
loop_
_entity.id
_entity.type
_entity.pdbx_description
1 polymer ?
#
loop_
_entity_poly.entity_id
_entity_poly.type
_entity_poly.pdbx_seq_one_letter_code
_entity_poly.pdbx_strand_id
1 'polypeptide(L)'
;MPSKRKSGATDAESKRQRAATLADEAASEFLCPITLELPLDPVTAADGHIYERSAIERHMATQGAALRSPITNMPMSPTLLEATQVRNAIEKLAAHIDGDKAKRWRRRLEESEKLVHLRRLAETGDPEAMLSLHFHYYFLKHQPEEAFHYAKIAADLGNARGLQKAGFALCHGKGVCKNQANGVALLAAAAGAGHGYAAYELGLVVFIL
;
A
#
# COMPACT_ATOMS: atom_id res chain seq x y z
N MET A 1 -45.98 -40.03 -7.74
CA MET A 1 -44.51 -39.97 -7.88
C MET A 1 -43.97 -38.93 -6.91
N PRO A 2 -43.10 -39.28 -5.93
CA PRO A 2 -42.74 -38.36 -4.87
C PRO A 2 -41.63 -37.39 -5.29
N SER A 3 -41.91 -36.11 -5.04
CA SER A 3 -40.99 -34.99 -5.03
C SER A 3 -39.92 -35.20 -3.94
N LYS A 4 -38.68 -35.49 -4.33
CA LYS A 4 -37.50 -35.44 -3.46
C LYS A 4 -36.37 -34.75 -4.21
N ARG A 5 -36.22 -33.43 -4.06
CA ARG A 5 -34.98 -32.71 -4.44
C ARG A 5 -34.81 -31.28 -3.89
N LYS A 6 -35.76 -30.74 -3.11
CA LYS A 6 -35.66 -29.36 -2.57
C LYS A 6 -35.14 -29.22 -1.13
N SER A 7 -35.10 -30.28 -0.31
CA SER A 7 -34.77 -30.17 1.12
C SER A 7 -33.27 -30.18 1.46
N GLY A 8 -32.40 -30.66 0.58
CA GLY A 8 -30.95 -30.72 0.83
C GLY A 8 -30.22 -29.40 0.58
N ALA A 9 -30.74 -28.57 -0.33
CA ALA A 9 -30.15 -27.27 -0.65
C ALA A 9 -30.31 -26.24 0.48
N THR A 10 -31.41 -26.32 1.23
CA THR A 10 -31.74 -25.37 2.31
C THR A 10 -30.93 -25.61 3.60
N ASP A 11 -30.57 -26.87 3.89
CA ASP A 11 -29.74 -27.21 5.05
C ASP A 11 -28.25 -26.85 4.82
N ALA A 12 -27.75 -27.09 3.61
CA ALA A 12 -26.39 -26.71 3.23
C ALA A 12 -26.20 -25.17 3.26
N GLU A 13 -27.17 -24.42 2.74
CA GLU A 13 -27.15 -22.96 2.77
C GLU A 13 -27.21 -22.41 4.21
N SER A 14 -28.09 -22.98 5.05
CA SER A 14 -28.19 -22.58 6.45
C SER A 14 -26.91 -22.85 7.25
N LYS A 15 -26.27 -24.01 7.03
CA LYS A 15 -24.97 -24.34 7.63
C LYS A 15 -23.87 -23.38 7.18
N ARG A 16 -23.84 -23.04 5.89
CA ARG A 16 -22.89 -22.07 5.33
C ARG A 16 -23.09 -20.68 5.93
N GLN A 17 -24.33 -20.22 6.04
CA GLN A 17 -24.68 -18.94 6.66
C GLN A 17 -24.20 -18.88 8.12
N ARG A 18 -24.47 -19.94 8.89
CA ARG A 18 -24.05 -20.03 10.30
C ARG A 18 -22.52 -20.06 10.45
N ALA A 19 -21.83 -20.78 9.57
CA ALA A 19 -20.38 -20.81 9.54
C ALA A 19 -19.80 -19.42 9.19
N ALA A 20 -20.40 -18.69 8.25
CA ALA A 20 -20.00 -17.35 7.88
C ALA A 20 -20.20 -16.33 9.03
N THR A 21 -21.31 -16.44 9.78
CA THR A 21 -21.54 -15.61 10.97
C THR A 21 -20.49 -15.85 12.05
N LEU A 22 -20.20 -17.12 12.36
CA LEU A 22 -19.18 -17.47 13.34
C LEU A 22 -17.77 -17.04 12.89
N ALA A 23 -17.48 -17.14 11.59
CA ALA A 23 -16.22 -16.66 11.02
C ALA A 23 -16.09 -15.13 11.12
N ASP A 24 -17.18 -14.38 10.90
CA ASP A 24 -17.17 -12.92 11.02
C ASP A 24 -17.03 -12.45 12.48
N GLU A 25 -17.67 -13.15 13.43
CA GLU A 25 -17.50 -12.91 14.87
C GLU A 25 -16.04 -13.15 15.29
N ALA A 26 -15.48 -14.32 14.95
CA ALA A 26 -14.08 -14.64 15.24
C ALA A 26 -13.09 -13.68 14.56
N ALA A 27 -13.36 -13.27 13.32
CA ALA A 27 -12.53 -12.32 12.61
C ALA A 27 -12.55 -10.92 13.27
N SER A 28 -13.64 -10.55 13.93
CA SER A 28 -13.77 -9.26 14.58
C SER A 28 -12.82 -9.09 15.78
N GLU A 29 -12.32 -10.19 16.35
CA GLU A 29 -11.28 -10.18 17.39
C GLU A 29 -9.89 -9.76 16.86
N PHE A 30 -9.66 -9.89 15.55
CA PHE A 30 -8.37 -9.59 14.92
C PHE A 30 -8.33 -8.22 14.23
N LEU A 31 -9.34 -7.38 14.43
CA LEU A 31 -9.36 -6.05 13.81
C LEU A 31 -8.24 -5.19 14.36
N CYS A 32 -7.50 -4.55 13.45
CA CYS A 32 -6.51 -3.56 13.81
C CYS A 32 -7.21 -2.35 14.47
N PRO A 33 -6.85 -1.95 15.70
CA PRO A 33 -7.50 -0.85 16.41
C PRO A 33 -7.40 0.51 15.70
N ILE A 34 -6.37 0.71 14.88
CA ILE A 34 -6.16 1.97 14.14
C ILE A 34 -6.98 1.99 12.85
N THR A 35 -6.97 0.91 12.07
CA THR A 35 -7.61 0.88 10.76
C THR A 35 -9.05 0.38 10.80
N LEU A 36 -9.46 -0.25 11.91
CA LEU A 36 -10.76 -0.90 12.09
C LEU A 36 -11.07 -1.95 11.02
N GLU A 37 -10.02 -2.57 10.50
CA GLU A 37 -10.06 -3.53 9.41
C GLU A 37 -9.16 -4.72 9.76
N LEU A 38 -9.44 -5.88 9.17
CA LEU A 38 -8.55 -7.04 9.29
C LEU A 38 -7.16 -6.66 8.72
N PRO A 39 -6.08 -6.81 9.49
CA PRO A 39 -4.73 -6.53 9.03
C PRO A 39 -4.29 -7.56 7.97
N LEU A 40 -3.51 -7.10 6.98
CA LEU A 40 -2.84 -7.97 6.02
C LEU A 40 -1.44 -8.36 6.51
N ASP A 41 -0.75 -7.42 7.15
CA ASP A 41 0.54 -7.61 7.78
C ASP A 41 0.42 -7.37 9.30
N PRO A 42 -0.14 -8.34 10.05
CA PRO A 42 -0.35 -8.18 11.47
C PRO A 42 0.96 -8.24 12.26
N VAL A 43 1.13 -7.28 13.16
CA VAL A 43 2.20 -7.23 14.15
C VAL A 43 1.62 -7.05 15.55
N THR A 44 2.27 -7.63 16.54
CA THR A 44 1.94 -7.42 17.95
C THR A 44 2.83 -6.34 18.54
N ALA A 45 2.23 -5.31 19.10
CA ALA A 45 2.96 -4.24 19.75
C ALA A 45 3.17 -4.53 21.25
N ALA A 46 4.00 -3.72 21.92
CA ALA A 46 4.35 -3.94 23.34
C ALA A 46 3.17 -3.85 24.32
N ASP A 47 2.05 -3.28 23.89
CA ASP A 47 0.80 -3.24 24.65
C ASP A 47 -0.07 -4.50 24.50
N GLY A 48 0.42 -5.51 23.77
CA GLY A 48 -0.22 -6.80 23.55
C GLY A 48 -1.26 -6.82 22.42
N HIS A 49 -1.54 -5.68 21.77
CA HIS A 49 -2.54 -5.62 20.71
C HIS A 49 -1.94 -5.90 19.33
N ILE A 50 -2.81 -6.37 18.43
CA ILE A 50 -2.47 -6.65 17.03
C ILE A 50 -2.80 -5.43 16.19
N TYR A 51 -1.86 -5.01 15.36
CA TYR A 51 -2.03 -3.89 14.43
C TYR A 51 -1.66 -4.30 13.02
N GLU A 52 -2.22 -3.60 12.04
CA GLU A 52 -1.64 -3.51 10.70
C GLU A 52 -0.31 -2.77 10.80
N ARG A 53 0.81 -3.39 10.36
CA ARG A 53 2.16 -2.83 10.51
C ARG A 53 2.25 -1.39 10.02
N SER A 54 1.79 -1.14 8.80
CA SER A 54 1.85 0.19 8.18
C SER A 54 1.03 1.25 8.92
N ALA A 55 0.05 0.85 9.73
CA ALA A 55 -0.74 1.78 10.54
C ALA A 55 -0.02 2.12 11.84
N ILE A 56 0.51 1.11 12.55
CA ILE A 56 1.22 1.33 13.80
C ILE A 56 2.55 2.05 13.59
N GLU A 57 3.29 1.74 12.52
CA GLU A 57 4.55 2.43 12.20
C GLU A 57 4.32 3.91 11.91
N ARG A 58 3.25 4.26 11.18
CA ARG A 58 2.88 5.66 10.96
C ARG A 58 2.50 6.37 12.26
N HIS A 59 1.77 5.71 13.15
CA HIS A 59 1.46 6.25 14.47
C HIS A 59 2.73 6.45 15.31
N MET A 60 3.68 5.51 15.26
CA MET A 60 4.95 5.63 15.95
C MET A 60 5.79 6.81 15.41
N ALA A 61 5.82 6.98 14.08
CA ALA A 61 6.56 8.04 13.42
C ALA A 61 6.06 9.46 13.80
N THR A 62 4.77 9.63 14.12
CA THR A 62 4.23 10.94 14.53
C THR A 62 4.47 11.26 16.02
N GLN A 63 4.76 10.27 16.86
CA GLN A 63 4.88 10.42 18.32
C GLN A 63 6.33 10.61 18.79
N GLY A 64 7.32 10.15 18.02
CA GLY A 64 8.74 10.25 18.38
C GLY A 64 9.05 9.66 19.76
N ALA A 65 9.73 10.43 20.63
CA ALA A 65 10.13 9.98 21.97
C ALA A 65 8.95 9.80 22.97
N ALA A 66 7.75 10.28 22.64
CA ALA A 66 6.57 10.20 23.50
C ALA A 66 5.64 9.05 23.11
N LEU A 67 6.17 7.98 22.52
CA LEU A 67 5.39 6.87 21.98
C LEU A 67 4.44 6.26 23.02
N ARG A 68 3.15 6.28 22.69
CA ARG A 68 2.06 5.72 23.51
C ARG A 68 1.20 4.75 22.72
N SER A 69 0.66 3.77 23.44
CA SER A 69 -0.34 2.84 22.93
C SER A 69 -1.54 3.58 22.34
N PRO A 70 -1.93 3.28 21.10
CA PRO A 70 -3.16 3.83 20.49
C PRO A 70 -4.43 3.53 21.29
N ILE A 71 -4.44 2.47 22.10
CA ILE A 71 -5.61 2.05 22.88
C ILE A 71 -5.54 2.59 24.30
N THR A 72 -4.45 2.28 25.01
CA THR A 72 -4.36 2.53 26.46
C THR A 72 -3.78 3.90 26.80
N ASN A 73 -3.20 4.60 25.82
CA ASN A 73 -2.48 5.85 26.00
C ASN A 73 -1.28 5.77 26.99
N MET A 74 -0.88 4.56 27.37
CA MET A 74 0.29 4.32 28.21
C MET A 74 1.57 4.37 27.37
N PRO A 75 2.71 4.82 27.93
CA PRO A 75 4.01 4.73 27.26
C PRO A 75 4.31 3.28 26.86
N MET A 76 4.84 3.08 25.65
CA MET A 76 5.15 1.75 25.14
C MET A 76 6.47 1.72 24.38
N SER A 77 7.07 0.52 24.28
CA SER A 77 8.25 0.30 23.45
C SER A 77 7.92 0.38 21.95
N PRO A 78 8.83 0.87 21.09
CA PRO A 78 8.65 0.83 19.64
C PRO A 78 8.80 -0.57 19.03
N THR A 79 9.17 -1.58 19.83
CA THR A 79 9.36 -2.95 19.34
C THR A 79 8.04 -3.56 18.85
N LEU A 80 8.07 -4.09 17.63
CA LEU A 80 6.97 -4.85 17.02
C LEU A 80 7.39 -6.31 16.85
N LEU A 81 6.50 -7.23 17.21
CA LEU A 81 6.69 -8.66 17.04
C LEU A 81 5.86 -9.18 15.87
N GLU A 82 6.45 -10.07 15.08
CA GLU A 82 5.77 -10.71 13.95
C GLU A 82 4.62 -11.61 14.42
N ALA A 83 3.38 -11.31 14.01
CA ALA A 83 2.21 -12.08 14.39
C ALA A 83 1.87 -13.14 13.34
N THR A 84 2.83 -14.03 13.02
CA THR A 84 2.68 -15.02 11.94
C THR A 84 1.48 -15.96 12.14
N GLN A 85 1.24 -16.42 13.38
CA GLN A 85 0.09 -17.28 13.65
C GLN A 85 -1.25 -16.56 13.48
N VAL A 86 -1.29 -15.27 13.85
CA VAL A 86 -2.46 -14.41 13.65
C VAL A 86 -2.72 -14.20 12.15
N ARG A 87 -1.67 -13.92 11.36
CA ARG A 87 -1.80 -13.80 9.90
C ARG A 87 -2.43 -15.06 9.29
N ASN A 88 -1.88 -16.23 9.63
CA ASN A 88 -2.41 -17.51 9.14
C ASN A 88 -3.86 -17.76 9.58
N ALA A 89 -4.24 -17.33 10.79
CA ALA A 89 -5.62 -17.43 11.27
C ALA A 89 -6.57 -16.50 10.51
N ILE A 90 -6.16 -15.24 10.30
CA ILE A 90 -6.92 -14.25 9.53
C ILE A 90 -7.13 -14.74 8.10
N GLU A 91 -6.11 -15.26 7.43
CA GLU A 91 -6.22 -15.77 6.06
C GLU A 91 -7.25 -16.92 5.96
N LYS A 92 -7.21 -17.85 6.91
CA LYS A 92 -8.19 -18.96 6.98
C LYS A 92 -9.60 -18.46 7.25
N LEU A 93 -9.76 -17.51 8.16
CA LEU A 93 -11.06 -16.92 8.49
C LEU A 93 -11.61 -16.10 7.31
N ALA A 94 -10.77 -15.28 6.67
CA ALA A 94 -11.15 -14.41 5.56
C ALA A 94 -11.71 -15.17 4.35
N ALA A 95 -11.32 -16.42 4.14
CA ALA A 95 -11.92 -17.30 3.13
C ALA A 95 -13.41 -17.63 3.40
N HIS A 96 -13.88 -17.45 4.63
CA HIS A 96 -15.21 -17.80 5.11
C HIS A 96 -16.05 -16.59 5.55
N ILE A 97 -15.45 -15.39 5.58
CA ILE A 97 -16.19 -14.15 5.82
C ILE A 97 -16.95 -13.79 4.54
N ASP A 98 -18.20 -13.37 4.68
CA ASP A 98 -19.02 -12.90 3.57
C ASP A 98 -19.31 -11.39 3.66
N GLY A 99 -19.84 -10.82 2.58
CA GLY A 99 -20.25 -9.42 2.55
C GLY A 99 -19.12 -8.40 2.35
N ASP A 100 -19.34 -7.16 2.78
CA ASP A 100 -18.50 -6.02 2.39
C ASP A 100 -17.12 -6.02 3.06
N LYS A 101 -17.02 -6.54 4.29
CA LYS A 101 -15.74 -6.72 5.00
C LYS A 101 -14.81 -7.63 4.19
N ALA A 102 -15.31 -8.78 3.74
CA ALA A 102 -14.57 -9.73 2.93
C ALA A 102 -14.13 -9.14 1.58
N LYS A 103 -15.01 -8.38 0.91
CA LYS A 103 -14.68 -7.71 -0.37
C LYS A 103 -13.56 -6.69 -0.19
N ARG A 104 -13.62 -5.86 0.86
CA ARG A 104 -12.59 -4.85 1.14
C ARG A 104 -11.25 -5.50 1.46
N TRP A 105 -11.25 -6.54 2.28
CA TRP A 105 -10.03 -7.28 2.63
C TRP A 105 -9.39 -7.93 1.40
N ARG A 106 -10.18 -8.63 0.56
CA ARG A 106 -9.70 -9.23 -0.70
C ARG A 106 -9.09 -8.20 -1.66
N ARG A 107 -9.75 -7.06 -1.83
CA ARG A 107 -9.20 -5.96 -2.66
C ARG A 107 -7.85 -5.47 -2.15
N ARG A 108 -7.71 -5.31 -0.83
CA ARG A 108 -6.44 -4.90 -0.21
C ARG A 108 -5.37 -5.99 -0.38
N LEU A 109 -5.75 -7.27 -0.29
CA LEU A 109 -4.84 -8.40 -0.51
C LEU A 109 -4.32 -8.42 -1.95
N GLU A 110 -5.22 -8.36 -2.95
CA GLU A 110 -4.84 -8.30 -4.37
C GLU A 110 -3.95 -7.09 -4.66
N GLU A 111 -4.26 -5.92 -4.10
CA GLU A 111 -3.41 -4.73 -4.23
C GLU A 111 -2.02 -4.95 -3.61
N SER A 112 -1.96 -5.55 -2.41
CA SER A 112 -0.70 -5.88 -1.73
C SER A 112 0.15 -6.86 -2.55
N GLU A 113 -0.45 -7.93 -3.06
CA GLU A 113 0.22 -8.91 -3.92
C GLU A 113 0.74 -8.28 -5.22
N LYS A 114 -0.07 -7.41 -5.83
CA LYS A 114 0.34 -6.63 -7.00
C LYS A 114 1.56 -5.76 -6.69
N LEU A 115 1.62 -5.13 -5.52
CA LEU A 115 2.78 -4.34 -5.11
C LEU A 115 4.01 -5.21 -4.87
N VAL A 116 3.87 -6.38 -4.25
CA VAL A 116 4.98 -7.33 -4.07
C VAL A 116 5.52 -7.75 -5.44
N HIS A 117 4.64 -8.06 -6.39
CA HIS A 117 5.04 -8.41 -7.74
C HIS A 117 5.75 -7.26 -8.45
N LEU A 118 5.20 -6.04 -8.40
CA LEU A 118 5.82 -4.84 -8.98
C LEU A 118 7.20 -4.55 -8.38
N ARG A 119 7.38 -4.72 -7.06
CA ARG A 119 8.69 -4.54 -6.42
C ARG A 119 9.72 -5.52 -6.95
N ARG A 120 9.36 -6.81 -7.09
CA ARG A 120 10.26 -7.81 -7.68
C ARG A 120 10.66 -7.44 -9.12
N LEU A 121 9.70 -6.99 -9.94
CA LEU A 121 10.00 -6.53 -11.30
C LEU A 121 10.92 -5.29 -11.31
N ALA A 122 10.66 -4.33 -10.43
CA ALA A 122 11.52 -3.15 -10.27
C ALA A 122 12.94 -3.54 -9.84
N GLU A 123 13.11 -4.50 -8.93
CA GLU A 123 14.42 -5.04 -8.52
C GLU A 123 15.16 -5.71 -9.68
N THR A 124 14.45 -6.32 -10.63
CA THR A 124 15.04 -6.86 -11.87
C THR A 124 15.32 -5.79 -12.93
N GLY A 125 15.05 -4.52 -12.65
CA GLY A 125 15.34 -3.40 -13.55
C GLY A 125 14.22 -3.04 -14.52
N ASP A 126 12.98 -3.48 -14.28
CA ASP A 126 11.82 -3.11 -15.12
C ASP A 126 11.41 -1.65 -14.87
N PRO A 127 11.59 -0.73 -15.85
CA PRO A 127 11.26 0.68 -15.65
C PRO A 127 9.75 0.95 -15.55
N GLU A 128 8.89 0.12 -16.16
CA GLU A 128 7.43 0.30 -16.07
C GLU A 128 6.92 -0.12 -14.69
N ALA A 129 7.53 -1.15 -14.10
CA ALA A 129 7.26 -1.52 -12.72
C ALA A 129 7.67 -0.41 -11.74
N MET A 130 8.84 0.20 -11.95
CA MET A 130 9.28 1.38 -11.18
C MET A 130 8.32 2.56 -11.33
N LEU A 131 7.82 2.83 -12.53
CA LEU A 131 6.82 3.89 -12.75
C LEU A 131 5.49 3.57 -12.08
N SER A 132 5.07 2.31 -12.10
CA SER A 132 3.86 1.87 -11.40
C SER A 132 3.99 2.05 -9.88
N LEU A 133 5.16 1.73 -9.31
CA LEU A 133 5.46 2.01 -7.91
C LEU A 133 5.49 3.51 -7.63
N HIS A 134 6.13 4.31 -8.49
CA HIS A 134 6.12 5.77 -8.39
C HIS A 134 4.69 6.31 -8.28
N PHE A 135 3.77 5.90 -9.17
CA PHE A 135 2.38 6.36 -9.12
C PHE A 135 1.65 5.89 -7.87
N HIS A 136 1.91 4.66 -7.41
CA HIS A 136 1.33 4.16 -6.17
C HIS A 136 1.75 5.02 -4.97
N TYR A 137 3.05 5.31 -4.83
CA TYR A 137 3.53 6.13 -3.72
C TYR A 137 3.10 7.60 -3.83
N TYR A 138 3.08 8.15 -5.04
CA TYR A 138 2.73 9.55 -5.26
C TYR A 138 1.24 9.83 -5.02
N PHE A 139 0.35 9.01 -5.59
CA PHE A 139 -1.09 9.27 -5.59
C PHE A 139 -1.85 8.54 -4.48
N LEU A 140 -1.45 7.33 -4.10
CA LEU A 140 -2.22 6.51 -3.16
C LEU A 140 -1.66 6.58 -1.74
N LYS A 141 -0.33 6.51 -1.58
CA LYS A 141 0.31 6.61 -0.26
C LYS A 141 0.62 8.04 0.16
N HIS A 142 0.62 8.98 -0.78
CA HIS A 142 1.05 10.36 -0.55
C HIS A 142 2.43 10.44 0.11
N GLN A 143 3.34 9.58 -0.36
CA GLN A 143 4.71 9.41 0.09
C GLN A 143 5.63 9.90 -1.03
N PRO A 144 5.86 11.22 -1.13
CA PRO A 144 6.53 11.80 -2.28
C PRO A 144 8.01 11.43 -2.37
N GLU A 145 8.67 11.11 -1.25
CA GLU A 145 10.08 10.72 -1.20
C GLU A 145 10.30 9.36 -1.86
N GLU A 146 9.49 8.37 -1.49
CA GLU A 146 9.49 7.04 -2.10
C GLU A 146 9.06 7.11 -3.56
N ALA A 147 8.09 7.96 -3.90
CA ALA A 147 7.73 8.20 -5.29
C ALA A 147 8.92 8.75 -6.10
N PHE A 148 9.64 9.73 -5.56
CA PHE A 148 10.84 10.26 -6.20
C PHE A 148 11.93 9.20 -6.35
N HIS A 149 12.14 8.36 -5.34
CA HIS A 149 13.11 7.27 -5.38
C HIS A 149 12.88 6.34 -6.59
N TYR A 150 11.66 5.84 -6.79
CA TYR A 150 11.39 4.97 -7.96
C TYR A 150 11.48 5.72 -9.29
N ALA A 151 11.05 6.99 -9.34
CA ALA A 151 11.23 7.81 -10.54
C ALA A 151 12.70 8.02 -10.90
N LYS A 152 13.55 8.22 -9.89
CA LYS A 152 15.00 8.36 -10.05
C LYS A 152 15.63 7.07 -10.57
N ILE A 153 15.29 5.91 -10.00
CA ILE A 153 15.85 4.64 -10.51
C ILE A 153 15.44 4.41 -11.98
N ALA A 154 14.18 4.67 -12.33
CA ALA A 154 13.74 4.58 -13.73
C ALA A 154 14.49 5.59 -14.64
N ALA A 155 14.73 6.80 -14.15
CA ALA A 155 15.50 7.83 -14.86
C ALA A 155 16.97 7.43 -15.07
N ASP A 156 17.60 6.82 -14.05
CA ASP A 156 18.98 6.33 -14.09
C ASP A 156 19.13 5.19 -15.12
N LEU A 157 18.06 4.44 -15.39
CA LEU A 157 17.97 3.45 -16.48
C LEU A 157 17.67 4.07 -17.85
N GLY A 158 17.60 5.39 -17.97
CA GLY A 158 17.34 6.11 -19.22
C GLY A 158 15.86 6.10 -19.65
N ASN A 159 14.93 5.69 -18.81
CA ASN A 159 13.51 5.71 -19.15
C ASN A 159 12.99 7.16 -19.25
N ALA A 160 12.44 7.53 -20.41
CA ALA A 160 11.98 8.90 -20.68
C ALA A 160 10.85 9.38 -19.74
N ARG A 161 9.94 8.48 -19.33
CA ARG A 161 8.91 8.81 -18.32
C ARG A 161 9.55 8.98 -16.95
N GLY A 162 10.50 8.13 -16.58
CA GLY A 162 11.27 8.24 -15.33
C GLY A 162 12.01 9.57 -15.24
N LEU A 163 12.75 9.93 -16.29
CA LEU A 163 13.42 11.23 -16.45
C LEU A 163 12.43 12.39 -16.27
N GLN A 164 11.25 12.30 -16.90
CA GLN A 164 10.20 13.31 -16.74
C GLN A 164 9.72 13.43 -15.29
N LYS A 165 9.45 12.32 -14.61
CA LYS A 165 8.96 12.32 -13.22
C LYS A 165 10.01 12.83 -12.23
N ALA A 166 11.25 12.37 -12.37
CA ALA A 166 12.36 12.84 -11.54
C ALA A 166 12.66 14.33 -11.78
N GLY A 167 12.65 14.77 -13.04
CA GLY A 167 12.82 16.17 -13.42
C GLY A 167 11.73 17.07 -12.83
N PHE A 168 10.46 16.67 -12.96
CA PHE A 168 9.33 17.37 -12.35
C PHE A 168 9.48 17.50 -10.82
N ALA A 169 9.85 16.40 -10.16
CA ALA A 169 10.03 16.37 -8.71
C ALA A 169 11.13 17.32 -8.23
N LEU A 170 12.27 17.37 -8.94
CA LEU A 170 13.37 18.29 -8.63
C LEU A 170 13.03 19.76 -8.90
N CYS A 171 12.30 20.05 -10.00
CA CYS A 171 11.86 21.40 -10.30
C CYS A 171 10.91 21.96 -9.25
N HIS A 172 10.03 21.12 -8.68
CA HIS A 172 8.98 21.53 -7.75
C HIS A 172 9.25 21.17 -6.29
N GLY A 173 10.38 20.50 -5.99
CA GLY A 173 10.71 20.02 -4.65
C GLY A 173 9.75 18.97 -4.10
N LYS A 174 9.23 18.06 -4.95
CA LYS A 174 8.27 17.01 -4.52
C LYS A 174 9.03 15.77 -4.06
N GLY A 175 9.13 15.58 -2.75
CA GLY A 175 9.81 14.42 -2.16
C GLY A 175 11.33 14.47 -2.27
N VAL A 176 11.89 15.63 -2.63
CA VAL A 176 13.31 15.89 -2.74
C VAL A 176 13.55 17.39 -2.60
N CYS A 177 14.73 17.78 -2.14
CA CYS A 177 15.13 19.19 -2.15
C CYS A 177 15.05 19.76 -3.57
N LYS A 178 14.43 20.94 -3.70
CA LYS A 178 14.27 21.63 -4.99
C LYS A 178 15.64 21.90 -5.62
N ASN A 179 15.82 21.45 -6.85
CA ASN A 179 17.00 21.72 -7.66
C ASN A 179 16.56 21.88 -9.12
N GLN A 180 16.25 23.13 -9.50
CA GLN A 180 15.76 23.44 -10.84
C GLN A 180 16.79 23.15 -11.93
N ALA A 181 18.08 23.37 -11.69
CA ALA A 181 19.12 23.09 -12.68
C ALA A 181 19.14 21.61 -13.07
N ASN A 182 19.16 20.72 -12.08
CA ASN A 182 19.11 19.28 -12.33
C ASN A 182 17.74 18.87 -12.89
N GLY A 183 16.64 19.44 -12.40
CA GLY A 183 15.30 19.15 -12.88
C GLY A 183 15.11 19.49 -14.36
N VAL A 184 15.56 20.67 -14.79
CA VAL A 184 15.55 21.13 -16.19
C VAL A 184 16.42 20.23 -17.06
N ALA A 185 17.60 19.82 -16.59
CA ALA A 185 18.47 18.90 -17.33
C ALA A 185 17.78 17.54 -17.60
N LEU A 186 17.10 16.97 -16.59
CA LEU A 186 16.35 15.72 -16.77
C LEU A 186 15.13 15.88 -17.68
N LEU A 187 14.40 17.00 -17.57
CA LEU A 187 13.27 17.30 -18.47
C LEU A 187 13.74 17.49 -19.92
N ALA A 188 14.88 18.16 -20.14
CA ALA A 188 15.49 18.31 -21.45
C ALA A 188 15.93 16.96 -22.03
N ALA A 189 16.53 16.09 -21.23
CA ALA A 189 16.88 14.73 -21.65
C ALA A 189 15.64 13.91 -22.04
N ALA A 190 14.57 13.97 -21.24
CA ALA A 190 13.30 13.31 -21.56
C ALA A 190 12.66 13.87 -22.84
N ALA A 191 12.69 15.19 -23.03
CA ALA A 191 12.19 15.85 -24.24
C ALA A 191 13.00 15.46 -25.48
N GLY A 192 14.34 15.40 -25.36
CA GLY A 192 15.23 14.91 -26.41
C GLY A 192 14.99 13.44 -26.78
N ALA A 193 14.50 12.64 -25.83
CA ALA A 193 14.04 11.26 -26.06
C ALA A 193 12.60 11.17 -26.62
N GLY A 194 11.97 12.29 -26.98
CA GLY A 194 10.64 12.34 -27.61
C GLY A 194 9.47 12.38 -26.63
N HIS A 195 9.69 12.58 -25.33
CA HIS A 195 8.60 12.65 -24.35
C HIS A 195 7.90 14.02 -24.38
N GLY A 196 6.79 14.13 -25.13
CA GLY A 196 6.10 15.41 -25.35
C GLY A 196 5.67 16.16 -24.08
N TYR A 197 5.22 15.43 -23.04
CA TYR A 197 4.88 16.07 -21.76
C TYR A 197 6.11 16.67 -21.05
N ALA A 198 7.30 16.12 -21.27
CA ALA A 198 8.52 16.68 -20.69
C ALA A 198 8.92 17.99 -21.41
N ALA A 199 8.73 18.07 -22.72
CA ALA A 199 8.94 19.30 -23.48
C ALA A 199 8.00 20.42 -23.04
N TYR A 200 6.73 20.10 -22.77
CA TYR A 200 5.76 21.04 -22.23
C TYR A 200 6.17 21.57 -20.84
N GLU A 201 6.49 20.66 -19.90
CA GLU A 201 6.94 21.02 -18.55
C GLU A 201 8.24 21.83 -18.57
N LEU A 202 9.17 21.50 -19.47
CA LEU A 202 10.39 22.27 -19.69
C LEU A 202 10.06 23.71 -20.12
N GLY A 203 9.14 23.88 -21.07
CA GLY A 203 8.69 25.20 -21.52
C GLY A 203 8.10 26.03 -20.38
N LEU A 204 7.29 25.43 -19.50
CA LEU A 204 6.75 26.11 -18.33
C LEU A 204 7.83 26.52 -17.33
N VAL A 205 8.78 25.62 -17.02
CA VAL A 205 9.82 25.89 -16.02
C VAL A 205 10.80 26.95 -16.52
N VAL A 206 11.21 26.90 -17.78
CA VAL A 206 12.17 27.85 -18.36
C VAL A 206 11.56 29.22 -18.61
N PHE A 207 10.25 29.30 -18.91
CA PHE A 207 9.57 30.59 -19.08
C PHE A 207 9.45 31.40 -17.78
N ILE A 208 9.53 30.73 -16.62
CA ILE A 208 9.39 31.35 -15.28
C ILE A 208 10.76 31.68 -14.64
N LEU A 209 11.86 31.21 -15.23
CA LEU A 209 13.24 31.48 -14.80
C LEU A 209 13.80 32.75 -15.45
#